data_AF-A0A440NPQ6-F1
#
_entry.id   AF-A0A440NPQ6-F1
#
_cell.length_a   1.000
_cell.length_b   1.000
_cell.length_c   1.000
_cell.angle_alpha   90.00
_cell.angle_beta   90.00
_cell.angle_gamma   90.00
#
_symmetry.space_group_name_H-M   'P 1'
#
loop_
_entity.id
_entity.type
_entity.pdbx_description
1 polymer ?
#
loop_
_entity_poly.entity_id
_entity_poly.type
_entity_poly.pdbx_seq_one_letter_code
_entity_poly.pdbx_strand_id
1 'polypeptide(L)'
;MTVIETESGFVVVDGDKVLAGPFPTSAEAWRAADRLDGPPISPAEKRADWISNKILSSGPMPIAPKKKTKRERKQAKAAANAPRWVRDIAAAKFDPHGNRNGNVPVQQGKVPLNRIREMWAA
;
A
#
# COMPACT_ATOMS: atom_id res chain seq x y z
N MET A 1 7.42 -38.06 11.62
CA MET A 1 7.31 -39.19 10.68
C MET A 1 8.63 -39.93 10.54
N THR A 2 8.60 -41.26 10.72
CA THR A 2 9.75 -42.15 10.56
C THR A 2 9.33 -43.44 9.88
N VAL A 3 10.22 -44.04 9.09
CA VAL A 3 10.01 -45.36 8.48
C VAL A 3 10.60 -46.43 9.39
N ILE A 4 9.80 -47.42 9.75
CA ILE A 4 10.24 -48.59 10.53
C ILE A 4 10.09 -49.87 9.71
N GLU A 5 10.99 -50.82 9.95
CA GLU A 5 10.93 -52.16 9.37
C GLU A 5 10.10 -53.08 10.27
N THR A 6 9.18 -53.83 9.66
CA THR A 6 8.30 -54.82 10.32
C THR A 6 8.45 -56.17 9.61
N GLU A 7 7.94 -57.23 10.21
CA GLU A 7 7.95 -58.59 9.61
C GLU A 7 7.28 -58.66 8.23
N SER A 8 6.38 -57.73 7.93
CA SER A 8 5.63 -57.63 6.66
C SER A 8 6.19 -56.61 5.66
N GLY A 9 7.27 -55.88 6.00
CA GLY A 9 7.83 -54.82 5.18
C GLY A 9 7.98 -53.48 5.92
N PHE A 10 8.05 -52.37 5.18
CA PHE A 10 8.31 -51.04 5.71
C PHE A 10 7.02 -50.27 5.97
N VAL A 11 6.91 -49.64 7.13
CA VAL A 11 5.73 -48.86 7.53
C VAL A 11 6.15 -47.44 7.87
N VAL A 12 5.38 -46.47 7.39
CA VAL A 12 5.50 -45.05 7.75
C VAL A 12 4.68 -44.80 9.00
N VAL A 13 5.34 -44.31 10.06
CA VAL A 13 4.73 -44.10 11.38
C VAL A 13 4.96 -42.66 11.82
N ASP A 14 4.00 -42.10 12.55
CA ASP A 14 4.13 -40.84 13.25
C ASP A 14 3.74 -41.01 14.72
N GLY A 15 4.74 -41.04 15.61
CA GLY A 15 4.57 -41.44 17.01
C GLY A 15 4.08 -42.88 17.13
N ASP A 16 2.92 -43.08 17.76
CA ASP A 16 2.30 -44.41 17.94
C ASP A 16 1.32 -44.77 16.80
N LYS A 17 1.18 -43.92 15.78
CA LYS A 17 0.19 -44.11 14.71
C LYS A 17 0.84 -44.55 13.40
N VAL A 18 0.38 -45.66 12.86
CA VAL A 18 0.71 -46.10 11.49
C VAL A 18 -0.03 -45.21 10.49
N LEU A 19 0.72 -44.54 9.62
CA LEU A 19 0.18 -43.64 8.60
C LEU A 19 0.04 -44.33 7.24
N ALA A 20 1.01 -45.17 6.85
CA ALA A 20 0.97 -45.88 5.57
C ALA A 20 1.87 -47.13 5.58
N GLY A 21 1.46 -48.20 4.89
CA GLY A 21 2.21 -49.45 4.76
C GLY A 21 1.32 -50.69 4.99
N PRO A 22 1.87 -51.92 4.86
CA PRO A 22 3.29 -52.24 4.67
C PRO A 22 3.75 -52.13 3.20
N PHE A 23 4.89 -51.47 2.99
CA PHE A 23 5.55 -51.34 1.70
C PHE A 23 6.65 -52.40 1.56
N PRO A 24 6.83 -53.00 0.38
CA PRO A 24 7.89 -53.98 0.15
C PRO A 24 9.30 -53.38 0.19
N THR A 25 9.46 -52.07 -0.04
CA THR A 25 10.78 -51.41 -0.03
C THR A 25 10.82 -50.16 0.85
N SER A 26 11.97 -49.90 1.46
CA SER A 26 12.20 -48.70 2.27
C SER A 26 12.06 -47.42 1.44
N ALA A 27 12.46 -47.47 0.16
CA ALA A 27 12.33 -46.35 -0.77
C ALA A 27 10.87 -45.97 -1.04
N GLU A 28 9.95 -46.94 -1.15
CA GLU A 28 8.53 -46.67 -1.31
C GLU A 28 7.91 -46.05 -0.06
N ALA A 29 8.32 -46.53 1.13
CA ALA A 29 7.89 -45.95 2.39
C ALA A 29 8.36 -44.49 2.54
N TRP A 30 9.62 -44.18 2.17
CA TRP A 30 10.10 -42.79 2.17
C TRP A 30 9.35 -41.90 1.17
N ARG A 31 9.06 -42.39 -0.03
CA ARG A 31 8.23 -41.64 -0.99
C ARG A 31 6.80 -41.43 -0.48
N ALA A 32 6.24 -42.38 0.26
CA ALA A 32 4.95 -42.22 0.90
C ALA A 32 5.00 -41.18 2.02
N ALA A 33 6.08 -41.16 2.81
CA ALA A 33 6.32 -40.16 3.83
C ALA A 33 6.45 -38.74 3.24
N ASP A 34 7.21 -38.57 2.17
CA ASP A 34 7.40 -37.28 1.49
C ASP A 34 6.09 -36.70 0.93
N ARG A 35 5.16 -37.56 0.50
CA ARG A 35 3.82 -37.09 0.06
C ARG A 35 2.95 -36.59 1.21
N LEU A 36 3.18 -37.09 2.42
CA LEU A 36 2.41 -36.72 3.61
C LEU A 36 2.94 -35.45 4.28
N ASP A 37 4.24 -35.16 4.15
CA ASP A 37 4.86 -33.97 4.75
C ASP A 37 4.54 -32.67 4.00
N GLY A 38 3.93 -32.77 2.81
CA GLY A 38 3.54 -31.62 1.98
C GLY A 38 4.74 -30.82 1.47
N PRO A 39 4.54 -29.86 0.55
CA PRO A 39 5.62 -28.98 0.14
C PRO A 39 6.07 -28.13 1.35
N PRO A 40 7.38 -27.84 1.51
CA PRO A 40 7.85 -26.94 2.54
C PRO A 40 7.23 -25.56 2.29
N ILE A 41 6.28 -25.16 3.14
CA ILE A 41 5.58 -23.88 3.02
C ILE A 41 6.61 -22.76 3.10
N SER A 42 6.83 -22.09 1.97
CA SER A 42 7.81 -21.01 1.88
C SER A 42 7.37 -19.80 2.72
N PRO A 43 8.30 -18.94 3.17
CA PRO A 43 7.92 -17.69 3.84
C PRO A 43 6.98 -16.80 3.00
N ALA A 44 7.06 -16.91 1.68
CA ALA A 44 6.18 -16.21 0.75
C ALA A 44 4.74 -16.75 0.82
N GLU A 45 4.57 -18.07 0.86
CA GLU A 45 3.27 -18.72 1.03
C GLU A 45 2.62 -18.35 2.36
N LYS A 46 3.37 -18.36 3.48
CA LYS A 46 2.84 -17.92 4.80
C LYS A 46 2.33 -16.47 4.76
N ARG A 47 3.04 -15.60 4.04
CA ARG A 47 2.64 -14.19 3.90
C ARG A 47 1.41 -14.04 3.03
N ALA A 48 1.26 -14.85 1.98
CA ALA A 48 0.08 -14.87 1.13
C ALA A 48 -1.15 -15.35 1.91
N ASP A 49 -1.04 -16.43 2.69
CA ASP A 49 -2.12 -16.95 3.52
C ASP A 49 -2.58 -15.92 4.56
N TRP A 50 -1.62 -15.26 5.23
CA TRP A 50 -1.93 -14.18 6.17
C TRP A 50 -2.63 -13.00 5.51
N ILE A 51 -2.18 -12.57 4.32
CA ILE A 51 -2.83 -11.48 3.57
C ILE A 51 -4.24 -11.89 3.14
N SER A 52 -4.41 -13.10 2.60
CA SER A 52 -5.71 -13.63 2.18
C SER A 52 -6.69 -13.69 3.35
N ASN A 53 -6.27 -14.26 4.50
CA ASN A 53 -7.10 -14.27 5.71
C ASN A 53 -7.43 -12.87 6.19
N LYS A 54 -6.47 -11.94 6.13
CA LYS A 54 -6.70 -10.55 6.53
C LYS A 54 -7.74 -9.89 5.62
N ILE A 55 -7.64 -10.06 4.31
CA ILE A 55 -8.56 -9.46 3.33
C ILE A 55 -9.96 -10.10 3.43
N LEU A 56 -10.05 -11.42 3.51
CA LEU A 56 -11.32 -12.14 3.64
C LEU A 56 -12.03 -11.84 4.96
N SER A 57 -11.28 -11.68 6.05
CA SER A 57 -11.83 -11.32 7.36
C SER A 57 -12.19 -9.84 7.48
N SER A 58 -11.46 -8.93 6.82
CA SER A 58 -11.64 -7.49 7.01
C SER A 58 -12.77 -6.85 6.21
N GLY A 59 -13.50 -7.61 5.39
CA GLY A 59 -14.46 -7.04 4.44
C GLY A 59 -13.80 -6.11 3.42
N PRO A 60 -14.57 -5.49 2.51
CA PRO A 60 -14.03 -4.58 1.51
C PRO A 60 -13.34 -3.39 2.21
N MET A 61 -12.05 -3.20 1.91
CA MET A 61 -11.28 -2.10 2.51
C MET A 61 -11.94 -0.75 2.20
N PRO A 62 -12.09 0.15 3.19
CA PRO A 62 -12.58 1.49 2.92
C PRO A 62 -11.61 2.19 1.94
N ILE A 63 -12.17 2.89 0.96
CA ILE A 63 -11.41 3.66 -0.03
C ILE A 63 -10.66 4.76 0.72
N ALA A 64 -9.41 4.48 1.08
CA ALA A 64 -8.59 5.44 1.79
C ALA A 64 -8.27 6.63 0.85
N PRO A 65 -8.33 7.87 1.35
CA PRO A 65 -7.97 9.03 0.55
C PRO A 65 -6.51 8.93 0.08
N LYS A 66 -6.27 9.23 -1.20
CA LYS A 66 -4.93 9.18 -1.79
C LYS A 66 -3.95 10.00 -0.95
N LYS A 67 -2.83 9.39 -0.56
CA LYS A 67 -1.79 10.07 0.23
C LYS A 67 -1.23 11.25 -0.59
N LYS A 68 -1.37 12.47 -0.07
CA LYS A 68 -0.80 13.67 -0.68
C LYS A 68 0.69 13.51 -0.92
N THR A 69 1.15 13.87 -2.11
CA THR A 69 2.56 13.76 -2.50
C THR A 69 3.45 14.70 -1.66
N LYS A 70 4.76 14.43 -1.61
CA LYS A 70 5.73 15.31 -0.90
C LYS A 70 5.68 16.75 -1.42
N ARG A 71 5.44 16.92 -2.73
CA ARG A 71 5.32 18.22 -3.38
C ARG A 71 4.07 18.97 -2.93
N GLU A 72 2.91 18.32 -2.92
CA GLU A 72 1.65 18.91 -2.43
C GLU A 72 1.75 19.36 -0.98
N ARG A 73 2.37 18.56 -0.11
CA ARG A 73 2.57 18.94 1.30
C ARG A 73 3.44 20.18 1.44
N LYS A 74 4.53 20.27 0.67
CA LYS A 74 5.41 21.44 0.67
C LYS A 74 4.70 22.69 0.13
N GLN A 75 3.93 22.55 -0.94
CA GLN A 75 3.16 23.66 -1.51
C GLN A 75 2.09 24.16 -0.55
N ALA A 76 1.37 23.26 0.13
CA ALA A 76 0.39 23.64 1.16
C ALA A 76 1.07 24.39 2.32
N LYS A 77 2.24 23.93 2.76
CA LYS A 77 3.01 24.62 3.81
C LYS A 77 3.49 26.01 3.38
N ALA A 78 3.98 26.14 2.14
CA ALA A 78 4.38 27.43 1.59
C ALA A 78 3.20 28.40 1.46
N ALA A 79 2.05 27.92 0.98
CA ALA A 79 0.82 28.72 0.91
C ALA A 79 0.36 29.17 2.32
N ALA A 80 0.44 28.28 3.30
CA ALA A 80 0.14 28.57 4.72
C ALA A 80 1.15 29.52 5.39
N ASN A 81 2.32 29.75 4.77
CA ASN A 81 3.32 30.72 5.25
C ASN A 81 3.43 31.98 4.38
N ALA A 82 2.72 32.08 3.25
CA ALA A 82 2.74 33.25 2.36
C ALA A 82 2.34 34.56 3.08
N PRO A 83 2.97 35.71 2.77
CA PRO A 83 2.52 37.00 3.29
C PRO A 83 1.05 37.30 2.93
N ARG A 84 0.35 38.04 3.79
CA ARG A 84 -1.09 38.31 3.65
C ARG A 84 -1.46 38.93 2.29
N TRP A 85 -0.68 39.92 1.82
CA TRP A 85 -0.90 40.57 0.52
C TRP A 85 -0.81 39.60 -0.68
N VAL A 86 0.01 38.54 -0.60
CA VAL A 86 0.09 37.50 -1.63
C VAL A 86 -1.17 36.63 -1.62
N ARG A 87 -1.70 36.33 -0.43
CA ARG A 87 -2.95 35.58 -0.28
C ARG A 87 -4.16 36.37 -0.77
N ASP A 88 -4.19 37.67 -0.51
CA ASP A 88 -5.29 38.54 -0.92
C ASP A 88 -5.38 38.64 -2.46
N ILE A 89 -4.23 38.79 -3.14
CA ILE A 89 -4.16 38.76 -4.61
C ILE A 89 -4.59 37.38 -5.16
N ALA A 90 -4.13 36.30 -4.52
CA ALA A 90 -4.50 34.95 -4.93
C ALA A 90 -5.99 34.68 -4.73
N ALA A 91 -6.57 35.09 -3.60
CA ALA A 91 -7.99 34.98 -3.30
C ALA A 91 -8.85 35.78 -4.28
N ALA A 92 -8.42 36.99 -4.65
CA ALA A 92 -9.12 37.81 -5.64
C ALA A 92 -9.15 37.18 -7.04
N LYS A 93 -8.17 36.34 -7.38
CA LYS A 93 -8.10 35.62 -8.67
C LYS A 93 -8.58 34.17 -8.60
N PHE A 94 -8.78 33.63 -7.40
CA PHE A 94 -9.16 32.24 -7.18
C PHE A 94 -10.68 32.16 -7.13
N ASP A 95 -11.26 31.63 -8.21
CA ASP A 95 -12.67 31.25 -8.26
C ASP A 95 -12.79 29.77 -7.84
N PRO A 96 -13.39 29.46 -6.68
CA PRO A 96 -13.58 28.08 -6.21
C PRO A 96 -14.63 27.31 -7.02
N HIS A 97 -15.47 27.98 -7.81
CA HIS A 97 -16.55 27.37 -8.59
C HIS A 97 -16.24 27.25 -10.09
N GLY A 98 -15.17 27.88 -10.57
CA GLY A 98 -14.65 27.69 -11.93
C GLY A 98 -15.49 28.31 -13.04
N ASN A 99 -16.33 29.31 -12.75
CA ASN A 99 -17.13 30.03 -13.73
C ASN A 99 -16.30 31.17 -14.37
N ARG A 100 -15.23 30.80 -15.09
CA ARG A 100 -14.46 31.74 -15.91
C ARG A 100 -15.20 32.01 -17.22
N ASN A 101 -16.30 32.75 -17.17
CA ASN A 101 -16.79 33.43 -18.36
C ASN A 101 -15.76 34.52 -18.65
N GLY A 102 -15.06 34.44 -19.77
CA GLY A 102 -13.90 35.28 -20.15
C GLY A 102 -14.15 36.80 -20.26
N ASN A 103 -15.17 37.33 -19.59
CA ASN A 103 -15.49 38.73 -19.48
C ASN A 103 -14.98 39.24 -18.12
N VAL A 104 -13.71 39.66 -18.07
CA VAL A 104 -13.17 40.38 -16.92
C VAL A 104 -13.72 41.81 -16.90
N PRO A 105 -14.38 42.27 -15.82
CA PRO A 105 -14.64 43.70 -15.68
C PRO A 105 -13.30 44.41 -15.48
N VAL A 106 -12.96 45.31 -16.42
CA VAL A 106 -11.84 46.25 -16.29
C VAL A 106 -12.15 47.17 -15.12
N GLN A 107 -11.55 46.94 -13.95
CA GLN A 107 -11.63 47.89 -12.86
C GLN A 107 -10.75 49.09 -13.17
N GLN A 108 -11.40 50.21 -13.54
CA GLN A 108 -10.83 51.54 -13.49
C GLN A 108 -10.35 51.83 -12.05
N GLY A 109 -9.07 52.09 -11.89
CA GLY A 109 -8.48 52.50 -10.63
C GLY A 109 -6.98 52.71 -10.78
N LYS A 110 -6.58 53.90 -11.24
CA LYS A 110 -5.18 54.32 -11.40
C LYS A 110 -4.42 54.14 -10.07
N VAL A 111 -3.42 53.26 -10.06
CA VAL A 111 -2.28 53.42 -9.14
C VAL A 111 -1.25 54.27 -9.89
N PRO A 112 -0.87 55.47 -9.41
CA PRO A 112 0.12 56.29 -10.10
C PRO A 112 1.46 55.55 -10.17
N LEU A 113 2.05 55.52 -11.38
CA LEU A 113 3.25 54.76 -11.74
C LEU A 113 4.46 55.02 -10.82
N ASN A 114 4.46 56.12 -10.08
CA ASN A 114 5.58 56.55 -9.25
C ASN A 114 5.76 55.72 -7.97
N ARG A 115 4.74 54.97 -7.53
CA ARG A 115 4.83 54.17 -6.29
C ARG A 115 5.56 52.83 -6.46
N ILE A 116 5.67 52.32 -7.69
CA ILE A 116 6.34 51.04 -7.96
C ILE A 116 7.87 51.20 -7.96
N ARG A 117 8.39 52.39 -8.29
CA ARG A 117 9.83 52.67 -8.34
C ARG A 117 10.46 52.89 -6.95
N GLU A 118 9.70 53.34 -5.96
CA GLU A 118 10.21 53.60 -4.61
C GLU A 118 10.31 52.33 -3.74
N MET A 119 9.56 51.27 -4.07
CA MET A 119 9.52 50.05 -3.26
C MET A 119 10.69 49.07 -3.50
N TRP A 120 11.53 49.30 -4.52
CA TRP A 120 12.70 48.47 -4.85
C TRP A 120 14.04 49.15 -4.54
N ALA A 121 14.03 50.32 -3.88
CA ALA A 121 15.24 51.09 -3.56
C ALA A 121 15.55 51.16 -2.04
N ALA A 122 15.00 50.24 -1.23
CA ALA A 122 15.32 50.10 0.19
C ALA A 122 15.80 48.68 0.50
#